data_AF-A0A524EVZ6-F1
#
_entry.id   AF-A0A524EVZ6-F1
#
_cell.length_a   1.000
_cell.length_b   1.000
_cell.length_c   1.000
_cell.angle_alpha   90.00
_cell.angle_beta   90.00
_cell.angle_gamma   90.00
#
_symmetry.space_group_name_H-M   'P 1'
#
loop_
_entity.id
_entity.type
_entity.pdbx_description
1 polymer ?
#
loop_
_entity_poly.entity_id
_entity_poly.type
_entity_poly.pdbx_seq_one_letter_code
_entity_poly.pdbx_strand_id
1 'polypeptide(L)'
;MSLIYSSEGYFCENDVHGDWQFSMELGKILLTNQYLSLLKKSNINLTEIGTSIDNYNEGYKIPLDSIRKVYPLKQGKIHTVKVETRDNHQFSITLADNETYGKNRSEELSEIINSTILHAIKAEDMVTNKNLELNSDISTEYCKFCGSTISPKAKYCKNCGMKL
;
A
#
# COMPACT_ATOMS: atom_id res chain seq x y z
N MET A 1 -2.34 9.78 6.97
CA MET A 1 -1.35 8.68 6.82
C MET A 1 -0.88 8.29 8.21
N SER A 2 -1.10 7.04 8.62
CA SER A 2 -0.69 6.55 9.95
C SER A 2 0.53 5.63 9.81
N LEU A 3 1.56 5.84 10.63
CA LEU A 3 2.73 4.95 10.70
C LEU A 3 2.36 3.71 11.51
N ILE A 4 2.62 2.53 10.94
CA ILE A 4 2.28 1.22 11.54
C ILE A 4 3.55 0.51 12.01
N TYR A 5 4.61 0.56 11.19
CA TYR A 5 5.88 -0.08 11.49
C TYR A 5 7.06 0.75 10.97
N SER A 6 8.17 0.71 11.71
CA SER A 6 9.43 1.34 11.32
C SER A 6 10.60 0.52 11.86
N SER A 7 11.55 0.16 11.00
CA SER A 7 12.81 -0.48 11.41
C SER A 7 13.94 -0.08 10.47
N GLU A 8 15.19 -0.16 10.94
CA GLU A 8 16.33 -0.25 10.03
C GLU A 8 16.42 -1.67 9.46
N GLY A 9 17.00 -1.79 8.28
CA GLY A 9 17.25 -3.08 7.64
C GLY A 9 17.90 -2.91 6.28
N TYR A 10 18.11 -4.02 5.60
CA TYR A 10 18.67 -4.05 4.26
C TYR A 10 17.59 -4.38 3.25
N PHE A 11 17.66 -3.79 2.06
CA PHE A 11 16.73 -4.11 0.98
C PHE A 11 17.36 -3.99 -0.40
N CYS A 12 16.80 -4.70 -1.37
CA CYS A 12 17.13 -4.55 -2.78
C CYS A 12 15.92 -4.87 -3.65
N GLU A 13 16.00 -4.47 -4.92
CA GLU A 13 15.13 -4.97 -5.96
C GLU A 13 15.66 -6.34 -6.44
N ASN A 14 14.75 -7.27 -6.72
CA ASN A 14 15.00 -8.66 -7.14
C ASN A 14 15.57 -9.59 -6.05
N ASP A 15 16.05 -10.76 -6.48
CA ASP A 15 16.63 -11.80 -5.66
C ASP A 15 18.01 -11.44 -5.11
N VAL A 16 18.27 -11.97 -3.91
CA VAL A 16 19.57 -11.84 -3.25
C VAL A 16 20.39 -13.09 -3.56
N HIS A 17 21.61 -12.90 -4.05
CA HIS A 17 22.54 -13.98 -4.38
C HIS A 17 23.90 -13.73 -3.71
N GLY A 18 24.56 -14.80 -3.26
CA GLY A 18 25.94 -14.75 -2.76
C GLY A 18 26.11 -13.82 -1.54
N ASP A 19 27.08 -12.91 -1.62
CA ASP A 19 27.43 -11.96 -0.56
C ASP A 19 26.41 -10.81 -0.48
N TRP A 20 25.23 -11.14 0.05
CA TRP A 20 24.07 -10.25 0.15
C TRP A 20 24.36 -8.88 0.77
N GLN A 21 25.35 -8.79 1.66
CA GLN A 21 25.73 -7.55 2.34
C GLN A 21 26.24 -6.48 1.38
N PHE A 22 26.75 -6.88 0.20
CA PHE A 22 27.19 -5.96 -0.85
C PHE A 22 26.13 -5.74 -1.93
N SER A 23 25.09 -6.58 -1.98
CA SER A 23 24.01 -6.46 -2.97
C SER A 23 22.78 -5.74 -2.44
N MET A 24 22.71 -5.47 -1.13
CA MET A 24 21.57 -4.84 -0.49
C MET A 24 21.93 -3.48 0.08
N GLU A 25 20.98 -2.55 0.00
CA GLU A 25 21.08 -1.19 0.51
C GLU A 25 20.67 -1.17 1.98
N LEU A 26 21.52 -0.62 2.85
CA LEU A 26 21.13 -0.32 4.22
C LEU A 26 20.19 0.89 4.23
N GLY A 27 19.11 0.79 5.00
CA GLY A 27 18.17 1.89 5.09
C GLY A 27 17.04 1.67 6.08
N LYS A 28 15.98 2.45 5.90
CA LYS A 28 14.80 2.45 6.79
C LYS A 28 13.60 1.87 6.05
N ILE A 29 12.96 0.90 6.69
CA ILE A 29 11.73 0.26 6.24
C ILE A 29 10.59 0.90 7.01
N LEU A 30 9.64 1.50 6.30
CA LEU A 30 8.47 2.16 6.87
C LEU A 30 7.21 1.53 6.30
N LEU A 31 6.29 1.13 7.17
CA LEU A 31 4.95 0.71 6.78
C LEU A 31 3.94 1.72 7.29
N THR A 32 3.12 2.21 6.38
CA THR A 32 1.96 3.04 6.69
C THR A 32 0.69 2.33 6.26
N ASN A 33 -0.47 2.90 6.56
CA ASN A 33 -1.75 2.39 6.05
C ASN A 33 -1.95 2.58 4.53
N GLN A 34 -0.97 3.10 3.80
CA GLN A 34 -1.06 3.39 2.35
C GLN A 34 0.14 2.86 1.55
N TYR A 35 1.33 2.88 2.15
CA TYR A 35 2.58 2.53 1.47
C TYR A 35 3.50 1.69 2.36
N LEU A 36 4.24 0.80 1.71
CA LEU A 36 5.51 0.24 2.19
C LEU A 36 6.66 1.04 1.55
N SER A 37 7.41 1.79 2.34
CA SER A 37 8.54 2.60 1.88
C SER A 37 9.87 2.02 2.33
N LEU A 38 10.83 2.00 1.42
CA LEU A 38 12.21 1.54 1.62
C LEU A 38 13.13 2.72 1.34
N LEU A 39 13.59 3.40 2.39
CA LEU A 39 14.41 4.61 2.27
C LEU A 39 15.89 4.25 2.39
N LYS A 40 16.73 4.73 1.47
CA LYS A 40 18.16 4.44 1.49
C LYS A 40 18.85 5.31 2.53
N LYS A 41 19.77 4.76 3.32
CA LYS A 41 20.60 5.56 4.23
C LYS A 41 21.59 6.38 3.40
N SER A 42 21.61 7.69 3.57
CA SER A 42 22.50 8.59 2.86
C SER A 42 23.93 8.42 3.37
N ASN A 43 24.87 8.13 2.46
CA ASN A 43 26.31 8.05 2.78
C ASN A 43 27.01 9.41 2.75
N ILE A 44 26.26 10.52 2.65
CA ILE A 44 26.84 11.85 2.48
C ILE A 44 27.30 12.37 3.85
N ASN A 45 28.60 12.21 4.12
CA ASN A 45 29.28 12.83 5.24
C ASN A 45 29.57 14.29 4.86
N LEU A 46 28.55 15.16 4.89
CA LEU A 46 28.75 16.58 4.62
C LEU A 46 29.37 17.23 5.86
N THR A 47 30.64 17.61 5.72
CA THR A 47 31.37 18.58 6.54
C THR A 47 30.81 20.00 6.43
N GLU A 48 29.51 20.16 6.12
CA GLU A 48 28.87 21.45 5.94
C GLU A 48 27.77 21.66 6.97
N ILE A 49 28.04 22.65 7.80
CA ILE A 49 27.21 23.15 8.89
C ILE A 49 25.88 23.62 8.32
N GLY A 50 24.76 23.00 8.70
CA GLY A 50 23.45 23.67 8.71
C GLY A 50 22.26 22.99 8.04
N THR A 51 22.37 21.80 7.44
CA THR A 51 21.18 21.10 6.90
C THR A 51 20.62 20.06 7.87
N SER A 52 19.31 20.14 8.12
CA SER A 52 18.55 19.20 8.96
C SER A 52 18.87 17.74 8.60
N ILE A 53 19.39 17.01 9.59
CA ILE A 53 19.98 15.68 9.49
C ILE A 53 18.86 14.63 9.45
N ASP A 54 18.16 14.52 8.32
CA ASP A 54 17.47 13.28 7.97
C ASP A 54 18.35 12.57 6.95
N ASN A 55 19.21 11.67 7.43
CA ASN A 55 20.21 10.93 6.67
C ASN A 55 19.60 9.85 5.75
N TYR A 56 18.45 10.10 5.13
CA TYR A 56 17.76 9.14 4.28
C TYR A 56 17.34 9.77 2.95
N ASN A 57 17.73 9.12 1.85
CA ASN A 57 17.28 9.46 0.50
C ASN A 57 16.08 8.60 0.10
N GLU A 58 15.25 9.10 -0.82
CA GLU A 58 14.16 8.31 -1.41
C GLU A 58 14.72 7.04 -2.07
N GLY A 59 14.21 5.88 -1.64
CA GLY A 59 14.44 4.59 -2.30
C GLY A 59 13.18 4.16 -3.04
N TYR A 60 12.40 3.27 -2.45
CA TYR A 60 11.15 2.76 -3.03
C TYR A 60 9.94 3.17 -2.20
N LYS A 61 8.83 3.47 -2.87
CA LYS A 61 7.54 3.74 -2.24
C LYS A 61 6.48 2.89 -2.91
N ILE A 62 6.11 1.79 -2.28
CA ILE A 62 5.27 0.74 -2.85
C ILE A 62 3.85 0.90 -2.29
N PRO A 63 2.86 1.27 -3.11
CA PRO A 63 1.46 1.33 -2.69
C PRO A 63 0.97 -0.04 -2.21
N LEU A 64 0.23 -0.12 -1.10
CA LEU A 64 -0.20 -1.42 -0.55
C LEU A 64 -1.15 -2.18 -1.48
N ASP A 65 -1.98 -1.46 -2.22
CA ASP A 65 -2.85 -2.01 -3.26
C ASP A 65 -2.06 -2.54 -4.46
N SER A 66 -0.84 -2.09 -4.71
CA SER A 66 0.02 -2.66 -5.76
C SER A 66 0.64 -4.00 -5.36
N ILE A 67 0.66 -4.35 -4.07
CA ILE A 67 1.30 -5.57 -3.58
C ILE A 67 0.40 -6.78 -3.86
N ARG A 68 0.98 -7.77 -4.55
CA ARG A 68 0.32 -9.06 -4.84
C ARG A 68 0.52 -10.05 -3.71
N LYS A 69 1.74 -10.14 -3.18
CA LYS A 69 2.13 -11.19 -2.24
C LYS A 69 3.30 -10.75 -1.37
N VAL A 70 3.25 -11.09 -0.08
CA VAL A 70 4.37 -10.91 0.86
C VAL A 70 4.59 -12.20 1.65
N TYR A 71 5.82 -12.67 1.71
CA TYR A 71 6.16 -13.92 2.41
C TYR A 71 7.62 -13.97 2.86
N PRO A 72 7.94 -14.69 3.96
CA PRO A 72 9.31 -14.95 4.35
C PRO A 72 9.96 -15.98 3.41
N LEU A 73 11.24 -15.80 3.10
CA LEU A 73 12.03 -16.70 2.27
C LEU A 73 13.45 -16.86 2.84
N LYS A 74 13.88 -18.10 3.04
CA LYS A 74 15.27 -18.44 3.36
C LYS A 74 16.08 -18.57 2.07
N GLN A 75 17.12 -17.74 1.92
CA GLN A 75 18.07 -17.78 0.80
C GLN A 75 19.48 -18.03 1.36
N GLY A 76 19.96 -19.27 1.30
CA GLY A 76 21.21 -19.65 1.95
C GLY A 76 21.14 -19.49 3.47
N LYS A 77 21.96 -18.60 4.05
CA LYS A 77 22.01 -18.32 5.50
C LYS A 77 21.17 -17.11 5.93
N ILE A 78 20.54 -16.42 4.99
CA ILE A 78 19.73 -15.23 5.28
C ILE A 78 18.24 -15.53 5.18
N HIS A 79 17.48 -14.87 6.03
CA HIS A 79 16.03 -14.83 5.98
C HIS A 79 15.61 -13.45 5.47
N THR A 80 14.79 -13.46 4.43
CA THR A 80 14.31 -12.26 3.74
C THR A 80 12.79 -12.25 3.74
N VAL A 81 12.20 -11.08 3.61
CA VAL A 81 10.80 -10.89 3.25
C VAL A 81 10.77 -10.55 1.77
N LYS A 82 10.07 -11.38 1.01
CA LYS A 82 9.78 -11.14 -0.40
C LYS A 82 8.51 -10.35 -0.54
N VAL A 83 8.57 -9.26 -1.29
CA VAL A 83 7.42 -8.44 -1.67
C VAL A 83 7.30 -8.49 -3.19
N GLU A 84 6.24 -9.10 -3.68
CA GLU A 84 5.91 -9.14 -5.10
C GLU A 84 4.75 -8.19 -5.39
N THR A 85 4.92 -7.33 -6.37
CA THR A 85 3.87 -6.41 -6.82
C THR A 85 3.10 -6.99 -8.01
N ARG A 86 1.93 -6.41 -8.31
CA ARG A 86 1.04 -6.84 -9.40
C ARG A 86 1.62 -6.55 -10.79
N ASP A 87 2.51 -5.57 -10.89
CA ASP A 87 3.28 -5.24 -12.09
C ASP A 87 4.59 -6.03 -12.22
N ASN A 88 4.75 -7.09 -11.41
CA ASN A 88 5.87 -8.05 -11.42
C ASN A 88 7.23 -7.49 -10.96
N HIS A 89 7.27 -6.36 -10.25
CA HIS A 89 8.46 -6.00 -9.48
C HIS A 89 8.57 -6.89 -8.24
N GLN A 90 9.81 -7.12 -7.81
CA GLN A 90 10.11 -7.92 -6.64
C GLN A 90 11.10 -7.18 -5.76
N PHE A 91 10.86 -7.20 -4.46
CA PHE A 91 11.77 -6.62 -3.48
C PHE A 91 12.13 -7.68 -2.43
N SER A 92 13.38 -7.65 -2.01
CA SER A 92 13.88 -8.46 -0.89
C SER A 92 14.25 -7.53 0.25
N ILE A 93 13.70 -7.81 1.43
CA ILE A 93 13.98 -7.06 2.66
C ILE A 93 14.59 -8.03 3.67
N THR A 94 15.67 -7.66 4.33
CA THR A 94 16.17 -8.44 5.48
C THR A 94 16.41 -7.53 6.67
N LEU A 95 15.96 -8.01 7.83
CA LEU A 95 16.21 -7.40 9.13
C LEU A 95 17.36 -8.12 9.87
N ALA A 96 18.08 -9.00 9.17
CA ALA A 96 19.04 -9.90 9.79
C ALA A 96 20.28 -9.14 10.29
N ASP A 97 20.49 -9.20 11.60
CA ASP A 97 21.76 -8.99 12.29
C ASP A 97 22.46 -10.34 12.60
N ASN A 98 21.71 -11.46 12.60
CA ASN A 98 22.16 -12.85 12.67
C ASN A 98 21.11 -13.85 12.09
N GLU A 99 21.45 -15.15 11.93
CA GLU A 99 20.60 -16.16 11.26
C GLU A 99 19.29 -16.49 12.01
N THR A 100 19.34 -16.72 13.33
CA THR A 100 18.16 -17.12 14.13
C THR A 100 17.18 -15.96 14.32
N TYR A 101 17.69 -14.74 14.56
CA TYR A 101 16.84 -13.55 14.66
C TYR A 101 16.26 -13.14 13.30
N GLY A 102 17.00 -13.35 12.21
CA GLY A 102 16.53 -13.07 10.86
C GLY A 102 15.24 -13.83 10.52
N LYS A 103 15.12 -15.09 10.94
CA LYS A 103 13.91 -15.90 10.71
C LYS A 103 12.67 -15.25 11.34
N ASN A 104 12.67 -15.11 12.66
CA ASN A 104 11.52 -14.58 13.40
C ASN A 104 11.14 -13.17 12.94
N ARG A 105 12.14 -12.32 12.66
CA ARG A 105 11.91 -10.96 12.14
C ARG A 105 11.30 -10.95 10.75
N SER A 106 11.70 -11.87 9.88
CA SER A 106 11.12 -11.99 8.53
C SER A 106 9.67 -12.46 8.58
N GLU A 107 9.36 -13.40 9.47
CA GLU A 107 7.99 -13.88 9.71
C GLU A 107 7.11 -12.75 10.26
N GLU A 108 7.56 -12.08 11.33
CA GLU A 108 6.88 -10.94 11.96
C GLU A 108 6.60 -9.82 10.95
N LEU A 109 7.62 -9.37 10.21
CA LEU A 109 7.46 -8.29 9.23
C LEU A 109 6.48 -8.69 8.12
N SER A 110 6.55 -9.93 7.63
CA SER A 110 5.63 -10.43 6.62
C SER A 110 4.19 -10.46 7.11
N GLU A 111 3.95 -10.85 8.36
CA GLU A 111 2.62 -10.85 8.98
C GLU A 111 2.07 -9.42 9.15
N ILE A 112 2.90 -8.49 9.62
CA ILE A 112 2.52 -7.09 9.80
C ILE A 112 2.14 -6.45 8.46
N ILE A 113 2.92 -6.70 7.39
CA ILE A 113 2.60 -6.18 6.05
C ILE A 113 1.29 -6.79 5.54
N ASN A 114 1.14 -8.12 5.59
CA ASN A 114 -0.07 -8.79 5.10
C ASN A 114 -1.33 -8.36 5.85
N SER A 115 -1.28 -8.27 7.18
CA SER A 115 -2.41 -7.79 7.99
C SER A 115 -2.77 -6.34 7.65
N THR A 116 -1.77 -5.48 7.44
CA THR A 116 -1.98 -4.08 7.04
C THR A 116 -2.65 -3.98 5.67
N ILE A 117 -2.22 -4.78 4.68
CA ILE A 117 -2.87 -4.85 3.36
C ILE A 117 -4.34 -5.26 3.50
N LEU A 118 -4.62 -6.30 4.30
CA LEU A 118 -5.99 -6.75 4.54
C LEU A 118 -6.85 -5.69 5.23
N HIS A 119 -6.29 -4.91 6.15
CA HIS A 119 -6.99 -3.80 6.80
C HIS A 119 -7.26 -2.64 5.85
N ALA A 120 -6.32 -2.32 4.96
CA ALA A 120 -6.50 -1.29 3.93
C ALA A 120 -7.66 -1.66 2.97
N ILE A 121 -7.68 -2.90 2.46
CA ILE A 121 -8.76 -3.38 1.58
C ILE A 121 -10.13 -3.31 2.27
N LYS A 122 -10.23 -3.79 3.51
CA LYS A 122 -11.50 -3.74 4.27
C LYS A 122 -12.00 -2.31 4.50
N ALA A 123 -11.10 -1.37 4.74
CA ALA A 123 -11.47 0.04 4.90
C ALA A 123 -12.04 0.63 3.61
N GLU A 124 -11.48 0.26 2.45
CA GLU A 124 -11.99 0.65 1.13
C GLU A 124 -13.36 0.03 0.83
N ASP A 125 -13.56 -1.24 1.14
CA ASP A 125 -14.85 -1.92 0.97
C ASP A 125 -15.96 -1.28 1.83
N MET A 126 -15.65 -0.86 3.06
CA MET A 126 -16.61 -0.18 3.94
C MET A 126 -17.04 1.18 3.38
N VAL A 127 -16.13 1.94 2.77
CA VAL A 127 -16.46 3.23 2.13
C VAL A 127 -17.31 3.01 0.88
N THR A 128 -16.99 1.99 0.09
CA THR A 128 -17.70 1.68 -1.17
C THR A 128 -19.13 1.19 -0.90
N ASN A 129 -19.32 0.31 0.10
CA ASN A 129 -20.64 -0.17 0.50
C ASN A 129 -21.52 0.95 1.10
N LYS A 130 -20.92 1.86 1.87
CA LYS A 130 -21.65 3.03 2.40
C LYS A 130 -22.14 3.96 1.28
N ASN A 131 -21.38 4.10 0.20
CA ASN A 131 -21.78 4.89 -0.98
C ASN A 131 -22.86 4.22 -1.83
N LEU A 132 -23.00 2.89 -1.78
CA LEU A 132 -24.09 2.15 -2.44
C LEU A 132 -25.39 2.27 -1.66
N GLU A 133 -25.34 2.21 -0.32
CA GLU A 133 -26.52 2.38 0.55
C GLU A 133 -27.05 3.83 0.57
N LEU A 134 -26.21 4.83 0.29
CA LEU A 134 -26.66 6.23 0.14
C LEU A 134 -27.32 6.54 -1.22
N ASN A 135 -27.27 5.63 -2.19
CA ASN A 135 -27.85 5.82 -3.53
C ASN A 135 -29.13 5.00 -3.79
N SER A 136 -29.67 4.28 -2.80
CA SER A 136 -30.90 3.50 -2.97
C SER A 136 -32.22 4.23 -2.67
N ASP A 137 -32.19 5.50 -2.23
CA ASP A 137 -33.39 6.23 -1.80
C ASP A 137 -33.70 7.51 -2.61
N ILE A 138 -33.42 7.50 -3.92
CA ILE A 138 -34.06 8.45 -4.84
C ILE A 138 -34.49 7.69 -6.09
N SER A 139 -35.72 7.12 -6.06
CA SER A 139 -36.43 6.73 -7.27
C SER A 139 -36.72 7.99 -8.10
N THR A 140 -35.73 8.41 -8.88
CA THR A 140 -35.94 9.37 -9.96
C THR A 140 -36.78 8.67 -11.01
N GLU A 141 -38.09 8.89 -10.96
CA GLU A 141 -38.98 8.43 -12.01
C GLU A 141 -38.70 9.23 -13.29
N TYR A 142 -38.89 8.60 -14.45
CA TYR A 142 -38.71 9.21 -15.77
C TYR A 142 -40.04 9.25 -16.52
N CYS A 143 -40.29 10.34 -17.26
CA CYS A 143 -41.46 10.46 -18.11
C CYS A 143 -41.41 9.43 -19.25
N LYS A 144 -42.41 8.55 -19.34
CA LYS A 144 -42.50 7.51 -20.38
C LYS A 144 -42.63 8.06 -21.81
N PHE A 145 -42.97 9.34 -21.97
CA PHE A 145 -43.19 9.97 -23.28
C PHE A 145 -41.98 10.76 -23.80
N CYS A 146 -41.18 11.37 -22.91
CA CYS A 146 -40.06 12.24 -23.32
C CYS A 146 -38.73 11.96 -22.60
N GLY A 147 -38.72 11.02 -21.65
CA GLY A 147 -37.52 10.63 -20.90
C GLY A 147 -37.03 11.63 -19.86
N SER A 148 -37.70 12.78 -19.68
CA SER A 148 -37.31 13.75 -18.66
C SER A 148 -37.57 13.23 -17.24
N THR A 149 -36.71 13.62 -16.30
CA THR A 149 -36.89 13.32 -14.87
C THR A 149 -38.18 13.95 -14.35
N ILE A 150 -38.94 13.16 -13.60
CA ILE A 150 -40.20 13.58 -12.99
C ILE A 150 -40.10 13.49 -11.47
N SER A 151 -40.74 14.45 -10.80
CA SER A 151 -40.88 14.38 -9.36
C SER A 151 -41.89 13.27 -9.02
N PRO A 152 -41.69 12.48 -7.94
CA PRO A 152 -42.60 11.38 -7.55
C PRO A 152 -44.07 11.79 -7.29
N LYS A 153 -44.35 13.09 -7.21
CA LYS A 153 -45.71 13.64 -7.00
C LYS A 153 -46.26 14.39 -8.23
N ALA A 154 -45.56 14.33 -9.37
CA ALA A 154 -45.97 15.06 -10.57
C ALA A 154 -47.16 14.36 -11.25
N LYS A 155 -48.25 15.09 -11.48
CA LYS A 155 -49.41 14.60 -12.25
C LYS A 155 -49.23 14.76 -13.77
N TYR A 156 -48.32 15.65 -14.18
CA TYR A 156 -48.02 15.98 -15.57
C TYR A 156 -46.52 16.23 -15.72
N CYS A 157 -45.97 15.88 -16.89
CA CYS A 157 -44.59 16.16 -17.23
C CYS A 157 -44.42 17.66 -17.51
N LYS A 158 -43.48 18.31 -16.83
CA LYS A 158 -43.16 19.73 -17.08
C LYS A 158 -42.52 19.99 -18.45
N ASN A 159 -41.92 18.96 -19.06
CA ASN A 159 -41.23 19.10 -20.34
C ASN A 159 -42.16 18.87 -21.54
N CYS A 160 -42.97 17.80 -21.53
CA CYS A 160 -43.84 17.47 -22.66
C CYS A 160 -45.34 17.70 -22.42
N GLY A 161 -45.75 18.10 -21.21
CA GLY A 161 -47.16 18.35 -20.86
C GLY A 161 -48.04 17.10 -20.72
N MET A 162 -47.52 15.92 -21.01
CA MET A 162 -48.25 14.65 -20.91
C MET A 162 -48.54 14.28 -19.47
N LYS A 163 -49.71 13.68 -19.22
CA LYS A 163 -50.10 13.14 -17.91
C LYS A 163 -49.22 11.93 -17.57
N LEU A 164 -48.70 11.88 -16.34
CA LEU A 164 -47.77 10.86 -15.84
C LEU A 164 -48.51 9.65 -15.24
#